data_AF-A0A828SNK0-F1
#
_entry.id   AF-A0A828SNK0-F1
#
_cell.length_a   1.000
_cell.length_b   1.000
_cell.length_c   1.000
_cell.angle_alpha   90.00
_cell.angle_beta   90.00
_cell.angle_gamma   90.00
#
_symmetry.space_group_name_H-M   'P 1'
#
loop_
_entity.id
_entity.type
_entity.pdbx_description
1 polymer ?
#
loop_
_entity_poly.entity_id
_entity_poly.type
_entity_poly.pdbx_seq_one_letter_code
_entity_poly.pdbx_strand_id
1 'polypeptide(L)' 'AIGGAYNIGRVGAAIAPAIIGFLASGGTFTMAFIVMGAAYFVAGVLPGLFIKDRQYDPQRQS' A
#
# COMPACT_ATOMS: atom_id res chain seq x y z
N ALA A 1 18.10 2.76 -5.26
CA ALA A 1 17.12 2.78 -4.15
C ALA A 1 16.09 1.61 -4.18
N ILE A 2 16.10 0.72 -5.18
CA ILE A 2 15.10 -0.36 -5.32
C ILE A 2 15.30 -1.53 -4.32
N GLY A 3 16.55 -1.83 -3.94
CA GLY A 3 16.84 -2.95 -3.02
C GLY A 3 16.27 -2.81 -1.60
N GLY A 4 16.15 -1.57 -1.10
CA GLY A 4 15.52 -1.32 0.21
C GLY A 4 14.02 -1.57 0.19
N ALA A 5 13.32 -1.05 -0.83
CA ALA A 5 11.89 -1.26 -1.01
C ALA A 5 11.55 -2.75 -1.27
N TYR A 6 12.38 -3.46 -2.05
CA TYR A 6 12.16 -4.89 -2.33
C TYR A 6 12.32 -5.76 -1.07
N ASN A 7 13.36 -5.53 -0.26
CA ASN A 7 13.55 -6.28 0.98
C ASN A 7 12.49 -5.94 2.04
N ILE A 8 12.12 -4.66 2.18
CA ILE A 8 11.05 -4.22 3.08
C ILE A 8 9.70 -4.80 2.64
N GLY A 9 9.44 -4.83 1.32
CA GLY A 9 8.23 -5.43 0.77
C GLY A 9 8.09 -6.92 1.09
N ARG A 10 9.19 -7.68 1.08
CA ARG A 10 9.19 -9.11 1.47
C ARG A 10 8.93 -9.31 2.96
N VAL A 11 9.54 -8.48 3.82
CA VAL A 11 9.29 -8.53 5.27
C VAL A 11 7.83 -8.19 5.57
N GLY A 12 7.28 -7.16 4.93
CA GLY A 12 5.86 -6.81 5.03
C GLY A 12 4.94 -7.94 4.53
N ALA A 13 5.29 -8.57 3.41
CA ALA A 13 4.54 -9.70 2.87
C ALA A 13 4.53 -10.92 3.81
N ALA A 14 5.62 -11.18 4.53
CA ALA A 14 5.69 -12.26 5.51
C ALA A 14 4.87 -11.98 6.78
N ILE A 15 4.69 -10.71 7.14
CA ILE A 15 3.91 -10.27 8.31
C ILE A 15 2.40 -10.18 8.00
N ALA A 16 2.03 -9.98 6.72
CA ALA A 16 0.65 -9.85 6.29
C ALA A 16 -0.29 -10.99 6.74
N PRO A 17 0.07 -12.28 6.65
CA PRO A 17 -0.81 -13.37 7.10
C PRO A 17 -1.11 -13.34 8.60
N ALA A 18 -0.13 -12.96 9.42
CA ALA A 18 -0.30 -12.86 10.87
C ALA A 18 -1.25 -11.71 11.24
N ILE A 19 -1.12 -10.57 10.56
CA ILE A 19 -2.02 -9.42 10.74
C ILE A 19 -3.44 -9.79 10.28
N ILE A 20 -3.59 -10.45 9.13
CA ILE A 20 -4.90 -10.91 8.64
C ILE A 20 -5.55 -11.90 9.61
N GLY A 21 -4.80 -12.90 10.10
CA GLY A 21 -5.29 -13.86 11.09
C GLY A 21 -5.69 -13.21 12.42
N PHE A 22 -4.93 -12.21 12.87
CA PHE A 22 -5.24 -11.43 14.06
C PHE A 22 -6.51 -10.58 13.90
N LEU A 23 -6.63 -9.83 12.79
CA LEU A 23 -7.85 -9.07 12.49
C LEU A 23 -9.07 -9.98 12.31
N ALA A 24 -8.90 -11.16 11.69
CA ALA A 24 -9.97 -12.14 11.53
C ALA A 24 -10.43 -12.76 12.87
N SER A 25 -9.56 -12.79 13.87
CA SER A 25 -9.88 -13.41 15.19
C SER A 25 -10.62 -12.46 16.13
N GLY A 26 -10.49 -11.14 15.97
CA GLY A 26 -11.03 -10.15 16.91
C GLY A 26 -11.91 -9.06 16.30
N GLY A 27 -12.00 -8.97 14.97
CA GLY A 27 -12.67 -7.87 14.26
C GLY A 27 -13.95 -8.26 13.55
N THR A 28 -14.83 -7.27 13.33
CA THR A 28 -15.98 -7.41 12.44
C THR A 28 -15.54 -7.16 10.99
N PHE A 29 -16.17 -7.83 10.02
CA PHE A 29 -15.90 -7.61 8.59
C PHE A 29 -16.00 -6.13 8.19
N THR A 30 -16.90 -5.38 8.81
CA THR A 30 -17.06 -3.92 8.63
C THR A 30 -15.79 -3.16 8.95
N MET A 31 -15.11 -3.50 10.04
CA MET A 31 -13.86 -2.83 10.44
C MET A 31 -12.73 -3.15 9.46
N ALA A 32 -12.68 -4.36 8.92
CA ALA A 32 -11.73 -4.74 7.87
C ALA A 32 -11.95 -3.92 6.58
N PHE A 33 -13.21 -3.69 6.16
CA PHE A 33 -13.52 -2.85 5.00
C PHE A 33 -13.17 -1.38 5.21
N ILE A 34 -13.41 -0.84 6.40
CA ILE A 34 -13.05 0.55 6.74
C ILE A 34 -11.53 0.72 6.71
N VAL A 35 -10.78 -0.22 7.30
CA VAL A 35 -9.31 -0.20 7.29
C VAL A 35 -8.76 -0.32 5.86
N MET A 36 -9.33 -1.21 5.04
CA MET A 36 -8.96 -1.35 3.63
C MET A 36 -9.21 -0.05 2.85
N GLY A 37 -10.38 0.56 3.03
CA GLY A 37 -10.74 1.83 2.39
C GLY A 37 -9.82 2.98 2.81
N ALA A 38 -9.52 3.09 4.11
CA ALA A 38 -8.59 4.08 4.62
C ALA A 38 -7.16 3.87 4.07
N ALA A 39 -6.68 2.62 4.01
CA ALA A 39 -5.37 2.29 3.46
C ALA A 39 -5.26 2.67 1.98
N TYR A 40 -6.27 2.34 1.16
CA TYR A 40 -6.31 2.71 -0.26
C TYR A 40 -6.44 4.22 -0.47
N PHE A 41 -7.24 4.89 0.34
CA PHE A 41 -7.39 6.34 0.29
C PHE A 41 -6.05 7.02 0.59
N VAL A 42 -5.36 6.64 1.66
CA VAL A 42 -4.04 7.18 2.00
C VAL A 42 -3.02 6.83 0.91
N ALA A 43 -3.01 5.59 0.43
CA ALA A 43 -2.12 5.15 -0.65
C ALA A 43 -2.40 5.82 -2.00
N GLY A 44 -3.57 6.39 -2.24
CA GLY A 44 -3.87 7.18 -3.45
C GLY A 44 -3.61 8.68 -3.26
N VAL A 45 -4.00 9.21 -2.10
CA VAL A 45 -3.88 10.65 -1.78
C VAL A 45 -2.44 11.05 -1.53
N LEU A 46 -1.64 10.26 -0.80
CA LEU A 46 -0.23 10.57 -0.57
C LEU A 46 0.55 10.68 -1.88
N PRO A 47 0.57 9.67 -2.79
CA PRO A 47 1.27 9.83 -4.05
C PRO A 47 0.61 10.84 -4.98
N GLY A 48 -0.72 11.00 -4.96
CA GLY A 48 -1.39 12.05 -5.75
C GLY A 48 -0.99 13.48 -5.36
N LEU A 49 -0.71 13.72 -4.07
CA LEU A 49 -0.27 15.02 -3.55
C LEU A 49 1.25 15.19 -3.60
N PHE A 50 2.03 14.16 -3.29
CA PHE A 50 3.49 14.23 -3.19
C PHE A 50 4.24 13.80 -4.46
N ILE A 51 3.59 13.12 -5.42
CA ILE A 51 4.14 12.67 -6.71
C ILE A 51 3.40 13.37 -7.86
N LYS A 52 3.19 14.68 -7.73
CA LYS A 52 2.61 15.51 -8.79
C LYS A 52 3.60 15.78 -9.95
N ASP A 53 4.91 15.77 -9.67
CA ASP A 53 5.96 16.11 -10.66
C ASP A 53 6.51 14.93 -11.47
N ARG A 54 5.98 13.71 -11.28
CA ARG A 54 6.42 12.55 -12.09
C ARG A 54 5.27 11.66 -12.51
N GLN A 55 4.16 12.26 -12.95
CA GLN A 55 3.33 11.59 -13.94
C GLN A 55 4.26 11.21 -15.09
N TYR A 56 4.46 9.90 -15.26
CA TYR A 56 5.18 9.32 -16.37
C TYR A 56 4.71 10.01 -17.65
N ASP A 57 5.62 10.74 -18.28
CA ASP A 57 5.42 11.36 -19.58
C ASP A 57 5.97 10.35 -20.61
N PRO A 58 5.13 9.48 -21.21
CA PRO A 58 5.60 8.51 -22.20
C PRO A 58 6.11 9.17 -23.49
N GLN A 59 6.05 10.50 -23.64
CA GLN A 59 6.32 11.20 -24.90
C GLN A 59 7.80 11.48 -25.22
N ARG A 60 8.77 10.86 -24.53
CA ARG A 60 10.20 10.92 -24.92
C ARG A 60 10.86 9.56 -25.07
N GLN A 61 10.30 8.74 -25.95
CA GLN A 61 11.07 7.70 -26.63
C GLN A 61 10.84 7.83 -28.15
N SER A 62 11.58 8.76 -28.75
CA SER A 62 11.90 8.80 -30.18
C SER A 62 13.42 8.81 -30.31
#